data_AF-B0T1Z4-F1
#
_entry.id   AF-B0T1Z4-F1
#
_cell.length_a   1.000
_cell.length_b   1.000
_cell.length_c   1.000
_cell.angle_alpha   90.00
_cell.angle_beta   90.00
_cell.angle_gamma   90.00
#
_symmetry.space_group_name_H-M   'P 1'
#
loop_
_entity.id
_entity.type
_entity.pdbx_description
1 polymer ?
#
loop_
_entity_poly.entity_id
_entity_poly.type
_entity_poly.pdbx_seq_one_letter_code
_entity_poly.pdbx_strand_id
1 'polypeptide(L)'
;MRRALLLSILSLLAAASLAAPPAFAGHGKEEKTAPATYFALQPLTATVLRRDGRRGVMTLETGVQALDPALMERAQQSQPRLRAAFAEVLMTYTAGLPRGAAPDLDYLGGKMQGAADKVLGRKGSKVLLGSAMVN
;
A
#
# COMPACT_ATOMS: atom_id res chain seq x y z
N MET A 1 -62.86 -22.61 7.46
CA MET A 1 -61.53 -23.15 7.83
C MET A 1 -60.64 -23.30 6.58
N ARG A 2 -60.29 -22.19 5.90
CA ARG A 2 -59.52 -22.18 4.63
C ARG A 2 -58.63 -20.93 4.51
N ARG A 3 -57.97 -20.55 5.61
CA ARG A 3 -57.11 -19.34 5.67
C ARG A 3 -55.77 -19.56 6.36
N ALA A 4 -55.39 -20.82 6.62
CA ALA A 4 -54.21 -21.16 7.42
C ALA A 4 -53.09 -21.87 6.62
N LEU A 5 -53.12 -21.83 5.28
CA LEU A 5 -52.22 -22.62 4.43
C LEU A 5 -51.36 -21.78 3.45
N LEU A 6 -51.37 -20.45 3.57
CA LEU A 6 -50.66 -19.55 2.65
C LEU A 6 -49.47 -18.80 3.28
N LEU A 7 -49.04 -19.16 4.48
CA LEU A 7 -47.96 -18.48 5.20
C LEU A 7 -46.66 -19.29 5.31
N SER A 8 -46.57 -20.44 4.64
CA SER A 8 -45.49 -21.43 4.87
C SER A 8 -44.43 -21.52 3.77
N ILE A 9 -44.37 -20.59 2.80
CA ILE A 9 -43.46 -20.71 1.64
C ILE A 9 -42.44 -19.54 1.54
N LEU A 10 -42.50 -18.54 2.42
CA LEU A 10 -41.64 -17.34 2.33
C LEU A 10 -40.37 -17.39 3.22
N SER A 11 -39.90 -18.58 3.59
CA SER A 11 -38.76 -18.76 4.51
C SER A 11 -37.50 -19.37 3.87
N LEU A 12 -37.43 -19.51 2.53
CA LEU A 12 -36.34 -20.25 1.89
C LEU A 12 -35.73 -19.60 0.64
N LEU A 13 -35.69 -18.26 0.57
CA LEU A 13 -35.11 -17.57 -0.60
C LEU A 13 -34.37 -16.28 -0.26
N ALA A 14 -33.23 -16.38 0.44
CA ALA A 14 -32.16 -15.36 0.36
C ALA A 14 -30.82 -15.82 0.95
N ALA A 15 -30.56 -17.13 1.08
CA ALA A 15 -29.20 -17.64 1.28
C ALA A 15 -28.49 -17.69 -0.08
N ALA A 16 -28.30 -16.53 -0.70
CA ALA A 16 -27.56 -16.38 -1.94
C ALA A 16 -26.32 -15.53 -1.67
N SER A 17 -25.22 -16.23 -1.41
CA SER A 17 -23.91 -15.88 -1.93
C SER A 17 -23.30 -14.56 -1.45
N LEU A 18 -22.84 -14.56 -0.20
CA LEU A 18 -21.59 -13.88 0.16
C LEU A 18 -20.44 -14.56 -0.62
N ALA A 19 -20.24 -14.15 -1.86
CA ALA A 19 -19.05 -14.46 -2.63
C ALA A 19 -18.65 -13.21 -3.41
N ALA A 20 -18.26 -12.17 -2.68
CA ALA A 20 -17.42 -11.14 -3.27
C ALA A 20 -16.10 -11.83 -3.66
N PRO A 21 -15.71 -11.86 -4.94
CA PRO A 21 -14.43 -12.41 -5.33
C PRO A 21 -13.33 -11.66 -4.56
N PRO A 22 -12.27 -12.35 -4.09
CA PRO A 22 -11.08 -11.65 -3.63
C PRO A 22 -10.59 -10.84 -4.83
N ALA A 23 -10.70 -9.52 -4.74
CA ALA A 23 -10.07 -8.62 -5.68
C ALA A 23 -8.56 -8.74 -5.47
N PHE A 24 -7.96 -9.75 -6.09
CA PHE A 24 -6.54 -9.79 -6.35
C PHE A 24 -6.24 -8.67 -7.36
N ALA A 25 -6.02 -7.47 -6.84
CA ALA A 25 -5.40 -6.37 -7.59
C ALA A 25 -3.92 -6.72 -7.80
N GLY A 26 -3.67 -7.70 -8.67
CA GLY A 26 -2.36 -8.16 -9.09
C GLY A 26 -2.24 -8.11 -10.60
N HIS A 27 -1.12 -7.56 -11.05
CA HIS A 27 -0.59 -7.62 -12.42
C HIS A 27 -1.26 -6.74 -13.48
N GLY A 28 -0.71 -5.55 -13.65
CA GLY A 28 -0.91 -4.72 -14.82
C GLY A 28 0.34 -3.89 -15.12
N LYS A 29 1.31 -4.53 -15.78
CA LYS A 29 2.15 -4.03 -16.89
C LYS A 29 3.48 -4.78 -16.95
N GLU A 30 3.48 -5.87 -17.72
CA GLU A 30 4.69 -6.32 -18.41
C GLU A 30 4.98 -5.32 -19.54
N GLU A 31 6.08 -4.58 -19.39
CA GLU A 31 6.74 -3.91 -20.51
C GLU A 31 8.17 -4.45 -20.61
N LYS A 32 8.54 -4.78 -21.84
CA LYS A 32 9.63 -5.67 -22.24
C LYS A 32 11.04 -5.08 -22.07
N THR A 33 11.98 -5.98 -21.75
CA THR A 33 13.41 -5.99 -22.15
C THR A 33 14.37 -4.97 -21.51
N ALA A 34 14.71 -5.23 -20.26
CA ALA A 34 16.02 -5.04 -19.62
C ALA A 34 15.96 -5.81 -18.28
N PRO A 35 17.05 -6.28 -17.65
CA PRO A 35 16.96 -6.88 -16.33
C PRO A 35 16.23 -5.89 -15.43
N ALA A 36 15.01 -6.22 -14.98
CA ALA A 36 14.06 -5.30 -14.37
C ALA A 36 14.68 -4.75 -13.08
N THR A 37 15.45 -3.69 -13.23
CA THR A 37 16.25 -3.08 -12.16
C THR A 37 15.35 -2.24 -11.26
N TYR A 38 14.05 -2.12 -11.58
CA TYR A 38 13.07 -1.28 -10.90
C TYR A 38 11.73 -2.00 -10.73
N PHE A 39 11.14 -1.92 -9.53
CA PHE A 39 9.76 -2.30 -9.28
C PHE A 39 8.99 -1.18 -8.59
N ALA A 40 7.82 -0.84 -9.12
CA ALA A 40 6.90 0.07 -8.46
C ALA A 40 6.12 -0.66 -7.37
N LEU A 41 6.00 -0.05 -6.20
CA LEU A 41 5.13 -0.53 -5.14
C LEU A 41 3.72 0.04 -5.32
N GLN A 42 2.73 -0.67 -4.79
CA GLN A 42 1.38 -0.12 -4.67
C GLN A 42 1.43 1.18 -3.84
N PRO A 43 0.67 2.22 -4.24
CA PRO A 43 0.62 3.48 -3.50
C PRO A 43 0.33 3.26 -2.03
N LEU A 44 1.06 3.96 -1.17
CA LEU A 44 0.92 3.93 0.27
C LEU A 44 0.06 5.11 0.70
N THR A 45 -0.96 4.85 1.50
CA THR A 45 -1.84 5.88 2.01
C THR A 45 -1.78 5.88 3.53
N ALA A 46 -1.56 7.05 4.11
CA ALA A 46 -1.56 7.25 5.56
C ALA A 46 -2.49 8.39 5.94
N THR A 47 -3.11 8.27 7.12
CA THR A 47 -3.91 9.35 7.69
C THR A 47 -3.00 10.32 8.43
N VAL A 48 -3.16 11.61 8.17
CA VAL A 48 -2.54 12.71 8.91
C VAL A 48 -3.51 13.11 10.02
N LEU A 49 -3.16 12.86 11.28
CA LEU A 49 -3.92 13.37 12.42
C LEU A 49 -3.46 14.79 12.73
N ARG A 50 -4.35 15.76 12.57
CA ARG A 50 -4.05 17.16 12.89
C ARG A 50 -4.33 17.44 14.36
N ARG A 51 -3.62 18.43 14.91
CA ARG A 51 -3.77 18.88 16.31
C ARG A 51 -5.18 19.42 16.62
N ASP A 52 -5.94 19.83 15.60
CA ASP A 52 -7.33 20.27 15.71
C ASP A 52 -8.36 19.11 15.60
N GLY A 53 -7.90 17.86 15.58
CA GLY A 53 -8.76 16.67 15.46
C GLY A 53 -9.22 16.36 14.04
N ARG A 54 -8.90 17.19 13.04
CA ARG A 54 -9.25 16.93 11.64
C ARG A 54 -8.32 15.90 11.04
N ARG A 55 -8.86 15.01 10.23
CA ARG A 55 -8.09 14.00 9.49
C ARG A 55 -7.72 14.55 8.12
N GLY A 56 -6.48 14.34 7.71
CA GLY A 56 -6.02 14.50 6.33
C GLY A 56 -5.57 13.15 5.79
N VAL A 57 -5.42 13.05 4.48
CA VAL A 57 -4.93 11.82 3.83
C VAL A 57 -3.68 12.17 3.02
N MET A 58 -2.59 11.47 3.30
CA MET A 58 -1.36 11.53 2.50
C MET A 58 -1.24 10.26 1.68
N THR A 59 -1.15 10.41 0.37
CA THR A 59 -0.83 9.30 -0.56
C THR A 59 0.57 9.49 -1.07
N LEU A 60 1.38 8.44 -1.00
CA LEU A 60 2.75 8.41 -1.47
C LEU A 60 2.93 7.23 -2.42
N GLU A 61 3.37 7.52 -3.63
CA GLU A 61 3.81 6.53 -4.60
C GLU A 61 5.30 6.27 -4.43
N THR A 62 5.68 5.00 -4.27
CA THR A 62 7.07 4.60 -4.07
C THR A 62 7.44 3.45 -4.99
N GLY A 63 8.69 3.38 -5.37
CA GLY A 63 9.29 2.27 -6.08
C GLY A 63 10.64 1.93 -5.49
N VAL A 64 11.13 0.74 -5.77
CA VAL A 64 12.44 0.29 -5.32
C VAL A 64 13.21 -0.19 -6.55
N GLN A 65 14.40 0.34 -6.71
CA GLN A 65 15.36 0.00 -7.74
C GLN A 65 16.46 -0.88 -7.14
N ALA A 66 16.80 -2.03 -7.71
CA ALA A 66 17.98 -2.80 -7.34
C ALA A 66 18.72 -3.28 -8.58
N LEU A 67 20.02 -3.00 -8.65
CA LEU A 67 20.89 -3.36 -9.78
C LEU A 67 21.31 -4.84 -9.77
N ASP A 68 21.17 -5.52 -8.63
CA ASP A 68 21.52 -6.94 -8.46
C ASP A 68 20.28 -7.84 -8.62
N PRO A 69 20.28 -8.81 -9.55
CA PRO A 69 19.16 -9.74 -9.74
C PRO A 69 18.82 -10.58 -8.51
N ALA A 70 19.80 -10.98 -7.69
CA ALA A 70 19.54 -11.73 -6.46
C ALA A 70 18.88 -10.85 -5.36
N LEU A 71 19.13 -9.54 -5.42
CA LEU A 71 18.51 -8.56 -4.54
C LEU A 71 17.08 -8.24 -5.02
N MET A 72 16.87 -8.19 -6.34
CA MET A 72 15.57 -8.03 -7.00
C MET A 72 14.60 -9.15 -6.61
N GLU A 73 15.00 -10.42 -6.73
CA GLU A 73 14.15 -11.56 -6.31
C GLU A 73 13.80 -11.50 -4.82
N ARG A 74 14.78 -11.17 -3.97
CA ARG A 74 14.55 -11.02 -2.53
C ARG A 74 13.61 -9.86 -2.22
N ALA A 75 13.70 -8.76 -2.97
CA ALA A 75 12.83 -7.61 -2.81
C ALA A 75 11.40 -7.90 -3.27
N GLN A 76 11.23 -8.67 -4.35
CA GLN A 76 9.92 -9.16 -4.79
C GLN A 76 9.31 -10.12 -3.77
N GLN A 77 10.06 -11.09 -3.27
CA GLN A 77 9.61 -12.00 -2.20
C GLN A 77 9.28 -11.24 -0.90
N SER A 78 10.02 -10.17 -0.62
CA SER A 78 9.84 -9.32 0.57
C SER A 78 8.93 -8.11 0.33
N GLN A 79 8.26 -8.04 -0.81
CA GLN A 79 7.37 -6.92 -1.16
C GLN A 79 6.35 -6.59 -0.05
N PRO A 80 5.61 -7.54 0.56
CA PRO A 80 4.68 -7.22 1.64
C PRO A 80 5.38 -6.64 2.89
N ARG A 81 6.62 -7.06 3.16
CA ARG A 81 7.41 -6.55 4.29
C ARG A 81 7.95 -5.15 4.03
N LEU A 82 8.42 -4.89 2.81
CA LEU A 82 8.84 -3.56 2.38
C LEU A 82 7.68 -2.57 2.47
N ARG A 83 6.48 -2.98 2.05
CA ARG A 83 5.27 -2.18 2.19
C ARG A 83 4.92 -1.87 3.64
N ALA A 84 4.97 -2.86 4.53
CA ALA A 84 4.71 -2.66 5.95
C ALA A 84 5.70 -1.64 6.55
N ALA A 85 6.99 -1.78 6.24
CA ALA A 85 8.01 -0.86 6.72
C ALA A 85 7.83 0.56 6.18
N PHE A 86 7.48 0.72 4.90
CA PHE A 86 7.21 2.03 4.32
C PHE A 86 5.92 2.66 4.85
N ALA A 87 4.88 1.86 5.11
CA ALA A 87 3.66 2.33 5.76
C ALA A 87 3.95 2.84 7.19
N GLU A 88 4.79 2.14 7.96
CA GLU A 88 5.20 2.57 9.30
C GLU A 88 5.98 3.89 9.28
N VAL A 89 6.94 4.03 8.36
CA VAL A 89 7.68 5.28 8.14
C VAL A 89 6.71 6.42 7.77
N LEU A 90 5.77 6.15 6.86
CA LEU A 90 4.79 7.12 6.44
C LEU A 90 3.86 7.54 7.59
N MET A 91 3.35 6.59 8.38
CA MET A 91 2.52 6.89 9.56
C MET A 91 3.26 7.72 10.61
N THR A 92 4.54 7.41 10.85
CA THR A 92 5.38 8.18 11.78
C THR A 92 5.61 9.60 11.27
N TYR A 93 5.81 9.75 9.95
CA TYR A 93 5.98 11.04 9.31
C TYR A 93 4.69 11.87 9.35
N THR A 94 3.55 11.27 9.00
CA THR A 94 2.25 11.97 8.97
C THR A 94 1.76 12.35 10.37
N ALA A 95 2.15 11.64 11.42
CA ALA A 95 1.82 12.02 12.79
C ALA A 95 2.43 13.37 13.22
N GLY A 96 3.57 13.76 12.62
CA GLY A 96 4.25 15.03 12.91
C GLY A 96 3.99 16.14 11.90
N LEU A 97 3.26 15.88 10.82
CA LEU A 97 3.15 16.83 9.70
C LEU A 97 2.20 18.00 10.03
N PRO A 98 2.66 19.26 9.97
CA PRO A 98 1.81 20.43 10.18
C PRO A 98 0.79 20.63 9.06
N ARG A 99 -0.32 21.33 9.36
CA ARG A 99 -1.35 21.62 8.36
C ARG A 99 -0.77 22.52 7.24
N GLY A 100 -0.89 22.11 5.98
CA GLY A 100 -0.48 22.90 4.83
C GLY A 100 1.03 22.97 4.60
N ALA A 101 1.83 22.25 5.39
CA ALA A 101 3.24 22.09 5.12
C ALA A 101 3.43 21.10 3.95
N ALA A 102 4.30 21.46 3.01
CA ALA A 102 4.73 20.53 1.98
C ALA A 102 5.51 19.37 2.62
N PRO A 103 5.26 18.12 2.21
CA PRO A 103 6.05 16.99 2.67
C PRO A 103 7.50 17.13 2.19
N ASP A 104 8.43 16.98 3.12
CA ASP A 104 9.87 16.90 2.87
C ASP A 104 10.21 15.52 2.31
N LEU A 105 10.40 15.49 0.99
CA LEU A 105 10.69 14.27 0.24
C LEU A 105 12.13 13.78 0.46
N ASP A 106 13.07 14.67 0.77
CA ASP A 106 14.46 14.29 1.03
C ASP A 106 14.57 13.55 2.37
N TYR A 107 13.91 14.09 3.39
CA TYR A 107 13.82 13.43 4.70
C TYR A 107 13.08 12.08 4.58
N LEU A 108 11.94 12.06 3.88
CA LEU A 108 11.14 10.86 3.70
C LEU A 108 11.91 9.80 2.90
N GLY A 109 12.61 10.22 1.84
CA GLY A 109 13.45 9.35 1.01
C GLY A 109 14.56 8.69 1.81
N GLY A 110 15.28 9.45 2.65
CA GLY A 110 16.30 8.91 3.54
C GLY A 110 15.74 7.90 4.56
N LYS A 111 14.57 8.16 5.13
CA LYS A 111 13.91 7.24 6.07
C LYS A 111 13.43 5.96 5.39
N MET A 112 12.82 6.08 4.21
CA MET A 112 12.36 4.92 3.45
C MET A 112 13.53 4.08 2.94
N GLN A 113 14.63 4.72 2.51
CA GLN A 113 15.86 4.02 2.16
C GLN A 113 16.40 3.19 3.34
N GLY A 114 16.48 3.79 4.53
CA GLY A 114 16.90 3.07 5.73
C GLY A 114 15.96 1.92 6.12
N ALA A 115 14.64 2.08 5.89
CA ALA A 115 13.67 1.01 6.09
C ALA A 115 13.85 -0.12 5.06
N ALA A 116 14.10 0.21 3.79
CA ALA A 116 14.38 -0.77 2.75
C ALA A 116 15.64 -1.58 3.06
N ASP A 117 16.72 -0.91 3.45
CA ASP A 117 17.99 -1.55 3.82
C ASP A 117 17.81 -2.53 4.99
N LYS A 118 16.98 -2.18 5.98
CA LYS A 118 16.65 -3.07 7.12
C LYS A 118 15.88 -4.31 6.69
N VAL A 119 14.90 -4.17 5.79
CA VAL A 119 14.08 -5.30 5.32
C VAL A 119 14.88 -6.22 4.40
N LEU A 120 15.74 -5.65 3.55
CA LEU A 120 16.54 -6.41 2.58
C LEU A 120 17.81 -6.99 3.21
N GLY A 121 18.26 -6.43 4.34
CA GLY A 121 19.43 -6.87 5.10
C GLY A 121 20.77 -6.63 4.38
N ARG A 122 20.74 -5.99 3.20
CA ARG A 122 21.90 -5.66 2.38
C ARG A 122 21.64 -4.30 1.71
N LYS A 123 22.68 -3.46 1.68
CA LYS A 123 22.67 -2.20 0.94
C LYS A 123 22.82 -2.50 -0.55
N GLY A 124 22.04 -1.85 -1.40
CA GLY A 124 22.09 -2.07 -2.85
C GLY A 124 20.79 -1.77 -3.59
N SER A 125 19.68 -1.63 -2.85
CA SER A 125 18.44 -1.07 -3.37
C SER A 125 18.43 0.45 -3.22
N LYS A 126 17.87 1.19 -4.18
CA LYS A 126 17.51 2.60 -4.06
C LYS A 126 15.99 2.74 -4.02
N VAL A 127 15.47 3.44 -3.03
CA VAL A 127 14.05 3.80 -3.00
C VAL A 127 13.84 5.06 -3.83
N LEU A 128 12.87 5.01 -4.73
CA LEU A 128 12.43 6.14 -5.54
C LEU A 128 11.04 6.57 -5.06
N LEU A 129 10.89 7.86 -4.79
CA LEU A 129 9.61 8.47 -4.46
C LEU A 129 9.04 9.08 -5.74
N GLY A 130 7.85 8.65 -6.15
CA GLY A 130 7.20 9.11 -7.37
C GLY A 130 6.42 10.40 -7.16
N SER A 131 5.37 10.31 -6.36
CA SER A 131 4.50 11.45 -6.05
C SER A 131 4.05 11.40 -4.58
N ALA A 132 3.92 12.57 -3.96
CA ALA A 132 3.35 12.72 -2.63
C ALA A 132 2.22 13.76 -2.68
N MET A 133 1.01 13.34 -2.32
CA MET A 133 -0.18 14.19 -2.32
C MET A 133 -0.79 14.19 -0.91
N VAL A 134 -1.16 15.37 -0.42
CA VAL A 134 -1.77 15.56 0.91
C VAL A 134 -3.07 16.35 0.77
N ASN A 135 -4.17 15.81 1.31
CA ASN A 135 -5.51 16.41 1.32
C ASN A 135 -5.98 16.69 2.77
#